data_AF-A0A9W6QVY7-F1
#
_entry.id   AF-A0A9W6QVY7-F1
#
_cell.length_a   1.000
_cell.length_b   1.000
_cell.length_c   1.000
_cell.angle_alpha   90.00
_cell.angle_beta   90.00
_cell.angle_gamma   90.00
#
_symmetry.space_group_name_H-M   'P 1'
#
loop_
_entity.id
_entity.type
_entity.pdbx_description
1 polymer ?
#
loop_
_entity_poly.entity_id
_entity_poly.type
_entity_poly.pdbx_seq_one_letter_code
_entity_poly.pdbx_strand_id
1 'polypeptide(L)'
;MGDEEYEDLLRPLLLPQLTYSRDEVLLGKPCPIPASSGLYAWFFDEVPPVVPVPERLAAVPWKVLYVGIAPKPVPRNGARASRRTIRDRVKEHLRGNAEGSTLRLTLGCLLADQLGLELRRVGSGNRLTFVHGEQVLNDWLDAHARVSYLAVDSPRDVERVVIEREYLPLNLSDNRHNPFFEELTRIRKDAKAAARALPVVANPSGRGG
;
A
#
# COMPACT_ATOMS: atom_id res chain seq x y z
N MET A 1 -4.56 -24.88 -6.89
CA MET A 1 -4.77 -24.00 -8.04
C MET A 1 -3.73 -24.36 -9.07
N GLY A 2 -4.16 -24.85 -10.23
CA GLY A 2 -3.23 -25.08 -11.36
C GLY A 2 -2.73 -23.73 -11.91
N ASP A 3 -1.69 -23.75 -12.75
CA ASP A 3 -1.12 -22.50 -13.27
C ASP A 3 -2.09 -21.74 -14.19
N GLU A 4 -2.88 -22.45 -15.00
CA GLU A 4 -3.91 -21.85 -15.85
C GLU A 4 -5.04 -21.20 -15.03
N GLU A 5 -5.52 -21.89 -13.99
CA GLU A 5 -6.53 -21.37 -13.05
C GLU A 5 -6.02 -20.15 -12.26
N TYR A 6 -4.72 -20.14 -11.92
CA TYR A 6 -4.05 -19.01 -11.27
C TYR A 6 -4.00 -17.78 -12.17
N GLU A 7 -3.53 -17.97 -13.41
CA GLU A 7 -3.43 -16.90 -14.40
C GLU A 7 -4.81 -16.31 -14.68
N ASP A 8 -5.82 -17.13 -14.96
CA ASP A 8 -7.17 -16.65 -15.26
C ASP A 8 -7.81 -15.88 -14.10
N LEU A 9 -7.62 -16.35 -12.87
CA LEU A 9 -8.15 -15.68 -11.68
C LEU A 9 -7.52 -14.30 -11.45
N LEU A 10 -6.21 -14.19 -11.64
CA LEU A 10 -5.42 -13.01 -11.26
C LEU A 10 -5.14 -12.05 -12.39
N ARG A 11 -5.35 -12.46 -13.64
CA ARG A 11 -5.21 -11.59 -14.80
C ARG A 11 -5.94 -10.25 -14.64
N PRO A 12 -7.19 -10.18 -14.13
CA PRO A 12 -7.86 -8.89 -13.90
C PRO A 12 -7.18 -8.01 -12.84
N LEU A 13 -6.37 -8.60 -11.95
CA LEU A 13 -5.63 -7.89 -10.90
C LEU A 13 -4.25 -7.44 -11.38
N LEU A 14 -3.47 -8.35 -11.98
CA LEU A 14 -2.04 -8.15 -12.26
C LEU A 14 -1.75 -7.70 -13.70
N LEU A 15 -2.62 -8.07 -14.65
CA LEU A 15 -2.59 -7.64 -16.05
C LEU A 15 -3.94 -7.01 -16.45
N PRO A 16 -4.41 -5.99 -15.71
CA PRO A 16 -5.73 -5.44 -15.89
C PRO A 16 -5.88 -4.71 -17.23
N GLN A 17 -7.07 -4.77 -17.81
CA GLN A 17 -7.41 -3.88 -18.94
C GLN A 17 -7.57 -2.41 -18.49
N LEU A 18 -7.94 -2.20 -17.22
CA LEU A 18 -8.19 -0.88 -16.64
C LEU A 18 -7.50 -0.76 -15.28
N THR A 19 -6.78 0.34 -15.11
CA THR A 19 -6.28 0.79 -13.81
C THR A 19 -6.81 2.19 -13.55
N TYR A 20 -7.04 2.53 -12.28
CA TYR A 20 -7.64 3.79 -11.90
C TYR A 20 -6.62 4.73 -11.25
N SER A 21 -6.68 6.01 -11.60
CA SER A 21 -5.92 7.07 -10.95
C SER A 21 -6.54 7.47 -9.60
N ARG A 22 -5.79 8.27 -8.84
CA ARG A 22 -6.27 8.85 -7.58
C ARG A 22 -7.58 9.62 -7.79
N ASP A 23 -7.63 10.51 -8.78
CA ASP A 23 -8.79 11.35 -9.05
C ASP A 23 -10.02 10.55 -9.48
N GLU A 24 -9.84 9.55 -10.35
CA GLU A 24 -10.94 8.66 -10.74
C GLU A 24 -11.55 7.96 -9.53
N VAL A 25 -10.72 7.50 -8.59
CA VAL A 25 -11.20 6.82 -7.37
C VAL A 25 -11.85 7.79 -6.38
N LEU A 26 -11.27 8.97 -6.17
CA LEU A 26 -11.71 9.91 -5.14
C LEU A 26 -12.89 10.80 -5.58
N LEU A 27 -12.89 11.24 -6.83
CA LEU A 27 -13.84 12.21 -7.39
C LEU A 27 -14.89 11.54 -8.30
N GLY A 28 -14.59 10.35 -8.82
CA GLY A 28 -15.50 9.60 -9.70
C GLY A 28 -16.87 9.33 -9.07
N LYS A 29 -17.92 9.54 -9.87
CA LYS A 29 -19.33 9.31 -9.51
C LYS A 29 -20.00 8.51 -10.64
N PRO A 30 -20.26 7.20 -10.48
CA PRO A 30 -19.90 6.37 -9.32
C PRO A 30 -18.38 6.17 -9.16
N CYS A 31 -17.93 5.83 -7.96
CA CYS A 31 -16.54 5.44 -7.72
C CYS A 31 -16.27 4.10 -8.43
N PRO A 32 -15.19 3.98 -9.24
CA PRO A 32 -14.93 2.79 -10.04
C PRO A 32 -14.61 1.55 -9.19
N ILE A 33 -14.09 1.74 -7.97
CA ILE A 33 -13.76 0.65 -7.06
C ILE A 33 -15.04 0.20 -6.32
N PRO A 34 -15.39 -1.10 -6.30
CA PRO A 34 -16.60 -1.59 -5.63
C PRO A 34 -16.45 -1.61 -4.10
N ALA A 35 -17.56 -1.45 -3.40
CA ALA A 35 -17.64 -1.62 -1.95
C ALA A 35 -17.83 -3.09 -1.58
N SER A 36 -16.89 -3.95 -1.96
CA SER A 36 -16.92 -5.40 -1.73
C SER A 36 -15.65 -5.93 -1.06
N SER A 37 -15.67 -7.22 -0.73
CA SER A 37 -14.47 -7.99 -0.42
C SER A 37 -13.61 -8.17 -1.68
N GLY A 38 -12.29 -8.26 -1.51
CA GLY A 38 -11.36 -8.47 -2.61
C GLY A 38 -9.91 -8.06 -2.35
N LEU A 39 -9.16 -8.00 -3.44
CA LEU A 39 -7.77 -7.55 -3.54
C LEU A 39 -7.71 -6.21 -4.28
N TYR A 40 -6.65 -5.47 -4.03
CA TYR A 40 -6.24 -4.33 -4.83
C TYR A 40 -4.73 -4.41 -5.09
N ALA A 41 -4.30 -4.05 -6.29
CA ALA A 41 -2.90 -4.03 -6.70
C ALA A 41 -2.49 -2.61 -7.09
N TRP A 42 -1.29 -2.22 -6.68
CA TRP A 42 -0.72 -0.89 -6.93
C TRP A 42 0.39 -0.97 -7.95
N PHE A 43 0.21 -0.19 -9.00
CA PHE A 43 1.10 -0.06 -10.14
C PHE A 43 1.82 1.28 -10.04
N PHE A 44 3.12 1.27 -10.31
CA PHE A 44 3.94 2.47 -10.31
C PHE A 44 4.74 2.58 -11.60
N ASP A 45 4.74 3.78 -12.19
CA ASP A 45 5.62 4.13 -13.31
C ASP A 45 7.00 4.60 -12.83
N GLU A 46 7.05 5.17 -11.64
CA GLU A 46 8.26 5.49 -10.90
C GLU A 46 8.46 4.53 -9.72
N VAL A 47 9.56 3.77 -9.77
CA VAL A 47 9.92 2.84 -8.69
C VAL A 47 10.68 3.63 -7.62
N PRO A 48 10.31 3.53 -6.33
CA PRO A 48 11.07 4.20 -5.27
C PRO A 48 12.55 3.82 -5.31
N PRO A 49 13.45 4.76 -4.97
CA PRO A 49 14.89 4.48 -4.90
C PRO A 49 15.17 3.23 -4.07
N VAL A 50 16.26 2.54 -4.39
CA VAL A 50 16.74 1.29 -3.77
C VAL A 50 15.86 0.04 -3.92
N VAL A 51 14.62 0.14 -4.40
CA VAL A 51 13.80 -1.04 -4.69
C VAL A 51 14.37 -1.76 -5.92
N PRO A 52 14.82 -3.03 -5.81
CA PRO A 52 15.36 -3.73 -6.97
C PRO A 52 14.24 -4.03 -7.97
N VAL A 53 14.53 -3.81 -9.25
CA VAL A 53 13.64 -4.17 -10.36
C VAL A 53 14.29 -5.33 -11.11
N PRO A 54 13.70 -6.54 -11.08
CA PRO A 54 14.17 -7.64 -11.90
C PRO A 54 14.16 -7.27 -13.38
N GLU A 55 15.13 -7.77 -14.15
CA GLU A 55 15.29 -7.45 -15.57
C GLU A 55 14.00 -7.67 -16.39
N ARG A 56 13.26 -8.75 -16.10
CA ARG A 56 11.97 -9.05 -16.73
C ARG A 56 10.90 -7.97 -16.55
N LEU A 57 11.02 -7.13 -15.52
CA LEU A 57 10.10 -6.02 -15.24
C LEU A 57 10.65 -4.66 -15.71
N ALA A 58 11.91 -4.58 -16.14
CA ALA A 58 12.55 -3.30 -16.46
C ALA A 58 11.79 -2.51 -17.54
N ALA A 59 11.38 -3.18 -18.61
CA ALA A 59 10.64 -2.60 -19.74
C ALA A 59 9.13 -2.42 -19.47
N VAL A 60 8.60 -2.93 -18.36
CA VAL A 60 7.17 -2.77 -18.02
C VAL A 60 6.94 -1.33 -17.57
N PRO A 61 6.08 -0.53 -18.24
CA PRO A 61 5.90 0.88 -17.91
C PRO A 61 5.24 1.07 -16.54
N TRP A 62 4.31 0.19 -16.17
CA TRP A 62 3.59 0.22 -14.90
C TRP A 62 3.85 -1.06 -14.13
N LYS A 63 4.68 -1.00 -13.09
CA LYS A 63 5.12 -2.18 -12.33
C LYS A 63 4.20 -2.40 -11.14
N VAL A 64 3.64 -3.60 -11.00
CA VAL A 64 2.95 -3.99 -9.77
C VAL A 64 3.99 -4.22 -8.69
N LEU A 65 3.96 -3.41 -7.62
CA LEU A 65 4.93 -3.53 -6.53
C LEU A 65 4.30 -3.87 -5.18
N TYR A 66 2.98 -3.72 -5.08
CA TYR A 66 2.23 -3.97 -3.84
C TYR A 66 0.83 -4.51 -4.12
N VAL A 67 0.39 -5.47 -3.32
CA VAL A 67 -1.01 -5.89 -3.24
C VAL A 67 -1.52 -5.82 -1.80
N GLY A 68 -2.83 -5.70 -1.63
CA GLY A 68 -3.44 -5.87 -0.32
C GLY A 68 -4.90 -6.25 -0.43
N ILE A 69 -5.47 -6.60 0.73
CA ILE A 69 -6.83 -7.10 0.82
C ILE A 69 -7.76 -6.24 1.66
N ALA A 70 -9.05 -6.45 1.42
CA ALA A 70 -10.13 -6.03 2.29
C ALA A 70 -11.28 -7.06 2.22
N PRO A 71 -11.88 -7.47 3.34
CA PRO A 71 -11.49 -7.14 4.71
C PRO A 71 -10.17 -7.84 5.12
N LYS A 72 -9.52 -7.32 6.17
CA LYS A 72 -8.39 -8.04 6.80
C LYS A 72 -8.91 -9.29 7.53
N PRO A 73 -8.06 -10.33 7.71
CA PRO A 73 -8.43 -11.52 8.46
C PRO A 73 -8.83 -11.17 9.88
N VAL A 74 -9.73 -11.97 10.47
CA VAL A 74 -10.15 -11.80 11.87
C VAL A 74 -8.91 -11.84 12.78
N PRO A 75 -8.67 -10.81 13.60
CA PRO A 75 -7.55 -10.81 14.52
C PRO A 75 -7.59 -11.99 15.50
N ARG A 76 -6.44 -12.59 15.80
CA ARG A 76 -6.33 -13.71 16.76
C ARG A 76 -6.66 -13.32 18.20
N ASN A 77 -6.66 -12.03 18.53
CA ASN A 77 -6.94 -11.52 19.88
C ASN A 77 -8.44 -11.37 20.19
N GLY A 78 -9.33 -11.97 19.38
CA GLY A 78 -10.77 -11.94 19.59
C GLY A 78 -11.46 -10.63 19.18
N ALA A 79 -10.72 -9.68 18.60
CA ALA A 79 -11.33 -8.47 18.06
C ALA A 79 -12.26 -8.78 16.87
N ARG A 80 -13.30 -7.95 16.70
CA ARG A 80 -14.31 -8.13 15.66
C ARG A 80 -13.70 -8.14 14.25
N ALA A 81 -14.24 -8.99 13.38
CA ALA A 81 -13.94 -8.97 11.95
C ALA A 81 -14.10 -7.57 11.35
N SER A 82 -13.14 -7.16 10.50
CA SER A 82 -13.23 -5.90 9.78
C SER A 82 -14.37 -5.94 8.77
N ARG A 83 -15.12 -4.84 8.65
CA ARG A 83 -16.15 -4.65 7.62
C ARG A 83 -15.68 -3.75 6.47
N ARG A 84 -14.38 -3.43 6.45
CA ARG A 84 -13.79 -2.53 5.45
C ARG A 84 -13.77 -3.23 4.10
N THR A 85 -14.14 -2.49 3.06
CA THR A 85 -14.19 -2.95 1.67
C THR A 85 -12.92 -2.54 0.92
N ILE A 86 -12.73 -3.06 -0.31
CA ILE A 86 -11.59 -2.64 -1.14
C ILE A 86 -11.67 -1.14 -1.45
N ARG A 87 -12.87 -0.59 -1.71
CA ARG A 87 -13.09 0.86 -1.85
C ARG A 87 -12.59 1.64 -0.64
N ASP A 88 -12.92 1.16 0.57
CA ASP A 88 -12.48 1.82 1.80
C ASP A 88 -10.95 1.85 1.94
N ARG A 89 -10.30 0.72 1.69
CA ARG A 89 -8.84 0.58 1.82
C ARG A 89 -8.10 1.37 0.74
N VAL A 90 -8.54 1.30 -0.52
CA VAL A 90 -7.93 2.06 -1.61
C VAL A 90 -8.03 3.56 -1.33
N LYS A 91 -9.22 4.07 -0.94
CA LYS A 91 -9.37 5.49 -0.57
C LYS A 91 -8.48 5.89 0.60
N GLU A 92 -8.30 5.02 1.59
CA GLU A 92 -7.40 5.26 2.73
C GLU A 92 -5.93 5.34 2.29
N HIS A 93 -5.48 4.50 1.36
CA HIS A 93 -4.14 4.58 0.79
C HIS A 93 -3.93 5.89 0.01
N LEU A 94 -4.94 6.33 -0.76
CA LEU A 94 -4.86 7.55 -1.57
C LEU A 94 -4.82 8.83 -0.73
N ARG A 95 -5.67 8.99 0.29
CA ARG A 95 -5.81 10.28 1.02
C ARG A 95 -5.53 10.24 2.52
N GLY A 96 -5.17 9.07 3.04
CA GLY A 96 -4.92 8.86 4.47
C GLY A 96 -3.52 9.27 4.89
N ASN A 97 -2.97 8.57 5.88
CA ASN A 97 -1.62 8.80 6.41
C ASN A 97 -0.92 7.47 6.73
N ALA A 98 0.38 7.53 7.02
CA ALA A 98 1.21 6.36 7.29
C ALA A 98 0.73 5.49 8.47
N GLU A 99 0.03 6.07 9.45
CA GLU A 99 -0.51 5.32 10.59
C GLU A 99 -1.57 4.30 10.16
N GLY A 100 -2.48 4.69 9.26
CA GLY A 100 -3.54 3.80 8.76
C GLY A 100 -3.11 2.93 7.57
N SER A 101 -2.07 3.37 6.85
CA SER A 101 -1.71 2.83 5.54
C SER A 101 -0.29 2.25 5.55
N THR A 102 -0.21 0.92 5.52
CA THR A 102 1.08 0.22 5.39
C THR A 102 1.81 0.58 4.09
N LEU A 103 1.08 0.79 3.00
CA LEU A 103 1.65 1.25 1.73
C LEU A 103 2.26 2.65 1.87
N ARG A 104 1.53 3.62 2.48
CA ARG A 104 2.04 4.99 2.65
C ARG A 104 3.26 5.03 3.56
N LEU A 105 3.24 4.27 4.66
CA LEU A 105 4.40 4.13 5.52
C LEU A 105 5.61 3.59 4.74
N THR A 106 5.39 2.60 3.88
CA THR A 106 6.45 2.00 3.06
C THR A 106 6.99 3.00 2.04
N LEU A 107 6.12 3.58 1.21
CA LEU A 107 6.50 4.56 0.20
C LEU A 107 7.19 5.79 0.81
N GLY A 108 6.64 6.34 1.89
CA GLY A 108 7.23 7.51 2.53
C GLY A 108 8.58 7.25 3.18
N CYS A 109 8.87 6.01 3.61
CA CYS A 109 10.21 5.66 4.05
C CYS A 109 11.19 5.51 2.87
N LEU A 110 10.75 4.92 1.75
CA LEU A 110 11.59 4.70 0.57
C LEU A 110 11.87 6.00 -0.21
N LEU A 111 10.92 6.92 -0.20
CA LEU A 111 10.99 8.20 -0.90
C LEU A 111 11.43 9.35 0.03
N ALA A 112 11.84 9.05 1.27
CA ALA A 112 12.09 10.07 2.30
C ALA A 112 13.09 11.12 1.83
N ASP A 113 14.24 10.69 1.30
CA ASP A 113 15.29 11.61 0.84
C ASP A 113 14.87 12.36 -0.43
N GLN A 114 14.21 11.68 -1.37
CA GLN A 114 13.77 12.25 -2.65
C GLN A 114 12.70 13.34 -2.46
N LEU A 115 11.77 13.12 -1.52
CA LEU A 115 10.59 13.97 -1.31
C LEU A 115 10.69 14.84 -0.03
N GLY A 116 11.80 14.77 0.71
CA GLY A 116 12.00 15.50 1.96
C GLY A 116 11.00 15.10 3.06
N LEU A 117 10.68 13.81 3.17
CA LEU A 117 9.71 13.30 4.14
C LEU A 117 10.39 12.90 5.45
N GLU A 118 9.76 13.26 6.57
CA GLU A 118 10.23 12.83 7.90
C GLU A 118 9.08 12.17 8.67
N LEU A 119 9.28 10.91 9.07
CA LEU A 119 8.31 10.22 9.91
C LEU A 119 8.36 10.80 11.32
N ARG A 120 7.21 11.21 11.87
CA ARG A 120 7.11 11.83 13.20
C ARG A 120 6.07 11.16 14.06
N ARG A 121 6.33 11.15 15.37
CA ARG A 121 5.31 10.88 16.38
C ARG A 121 4.38 12.07 16.50
N VAL A 122 3.06 11.83 16.50
CA VAL A 122 2.05 12.89 16.57
C VAL A 122 1.06 12.72 17.73
N GLY A 123 0.47 13.82 18.19
CA GLY A 123 -0.59 13.81 19.20
C GLY A 123 -0.10 13.28 20.55
N SER A 124 -0.65 12.16 21.04
CA SER A 124 -0.19 11.50 22.27
C SER A 124 1.17 10.80 22.13
N GLY A 125 1.77 10.79 20.94
CA GLY A 125 3.08 10.18 20.66
C GLY A 125 3.03 8.72 20.22
N ASN A 126 1.86 8.09 20.24
CA ASN A 126 1.70 6.68 19.84
C ASN A 126 1.56 6.49 18.32
N ARG A 127 1.13 7.52 17.61
CA ARG A 127 0.86 7.48 16.16
C ARG A 127 2.04 8.02 15.38
N LEU A 128 2.30 7.44 14.21
CA LEU A 128 3.37 7.83 13.30
C LEU A 128 2.80 8.29 11.95
N THR A 129 3.16 9.50 11.53
CA THR A 129 2.77 10.05 10.22
C THR A 129 3.92 10.85 9.61
N PHE A 130 3.81 11.19 8.33
CA PHE A 130 4.73 12.13 7.68
C PHE A 130 4.32 13.60 7.86
N VAL A 131 3.38 13.89 8.78
CA VAL A 131 2.91 15.25 9.08
C VAL A 131 2.44 15.98 7.80
N HIS A 132 3.07 17.09 7.41
CA HIS A 132 2.78 17.79 6.15
C HIS A 132 3.26 17.02 4.92
N GLY A 133 4.25 16.14 5.06
CA GLY A 133 4.72 15.23 4.02
C GLY A 133 3.66 14.22 3.56
N GLU A 134 2.56 14.05 4.29
CA GLU A 134 1.42 13.27 3.78
C GLU A 134 0.78 13.94 2.55
N GLN A 135 0.84 15.28 2.43
CA GLN A 135 0.38 15.97 1.22
C GLN A 135 1.37 15.77 0.08
N VAL A 136 2.68 15.81 0.35
CA VAL A 136 3.71 15.52 -0.66
C VAL A 136 3.55 14.09 -1.20
N LEU A 137 3.29 13.11 -0.32
CA LEU A 137 2.94 11.75 -0.72
C LEU A 137 1.62 11.66 -1.48
N ASN A 138 0.67 12.56 -1.22
CA ASN A 138 -0.56 12.59 -1.99
C ASN A 138 -0.29 12.95 -3.44
N ASP A 139 0.54 13.96 -3.65
CA ASP A 139 0.90 14.47 -4.97
C ASP A 139 1.75 13.43 -5.73
N TRP A 140 2.68 12.76 -5.05
CA TRP A 140 3.45 11.66 -5.66
C TRP A 140 2.55 10.48 -6.07
N LEU A 141 1.60 10.07 -5.22
CA LEU A 141 0.64 9.02 -5.58
C LEU A 141 -0.29 9.41 -6.73
N ASP A 142 -0.60 10.70 -6.87
CA ASP A 142 -1.43 11.19 -7.98
C ASP A 142 -0.71 11.02 -9.33
N ALA A 143 0.56 11.44 -9.37
CA ALA A 143 1.41 11.34 -10.54
C ALA A 143 1.77 9.87 -10.87
N HIS A 144 2.22 9.11 -9.86
CA HIS A 144 2.99 7.89 -10.09
C HIS A 144 2.28 6.60 -9.73
N ALA A 145 1.03 6.63 -9.29
CA ALA A 145 0.31 5.44 -8.87
C ALA A 145 -0.98 5.20 -9.66
N ARG A 146 -1.23 3.93 -9.96
CA ARG A 146 -2.51 3.42 -10.47
C ARG A 146 -2.94 2.20 -9.66
N VAL A 147 -4.24 1.96 -9.60
CA VAL A 147 -4.80 0.84 -8.83
C VAL A 147 -5.74 -0.01 -9.68
N SER A 148 -5.59 -1.33 -9.60
CA SER A 148 -6.58 -2.29 -10.06
C SER A 148 -7.21 -3.01 -8.86
N TYR A 149 -8.27 -3.78 -9.09
CA TYR A 149 -8.90 -4.58 -8.06
C TYR A 149 -9.43 -5.90 -8.60
N LEU A 150 -9.63 -6.85 -7.68
CA LEU A 150 -10.30 -8.11 -7.94
C LEU A 150 -11.26 -8.40 -6.79
N ALA A 151 -12.56 -8.42 -7.08
CA ALA A 151 -13.58 -8.73 -6.08
C ALA A 151 -13.67 -10.24 -5.89
N VAL A 152 -13.46 -10.70 -4.65
CA VAL A 152 -13.55 -12.12 -4.25
C VAL A 152 -13.98 -12.23 -2.79
N ASP A 153 -14.67 -13.32 -2.47
CA ASP A 153 -15.20 -13.56 -1.11
C ASP A 153 -14.11 -13.97 -0.11
N SER A 154 -13.08 -14.70 -0.58
CA SER A 154 -11.94 -15.18 0.22
C SER A 154 -10.62 -14.51 -0.17
N PRO A 155 -10.45 -13.18 0.05
CA PRO A 155 -9.31 -12.45 -0.48
C PRO A 155 -7.98 -12.87 0.15
N ARG A 156 -8.00 -13.40 1.38
CA ARG A 156 -6.78 -13.86 2.08
C ARG A 156 -6.12 -15.05 1.39
N ASP A 157 -6.93 -16.00 0.92
CA ASP A 157 -6.39 -17.20 0.29
C ASP A 157 -5.72 -16.83 -1.03
N VAL A 158 -6.37 -15.94 -1.80
CA VAL A 158 -5.81 -15.39 -3.04
C VAL A 158 -4.57 -14.55 -2.79
N GLU A 159 -4.56 -13.66 -1.78
CA GLU A 159 -3.41 -12.80 -1.45
C GLU A 159 -2.15 -13.62 -1.15
N ARG A 160 -2.28 -14.72 -0.40
CA ARG A 160 -1.15 -15.60 -0.10
C ARG A 160 -0.53 -16.17 -1.36
N VAL A 161 -1.36 -16.65 -2.29
CA VAL A 161 -0.88 -17.24 -3.55
C VAL A 161 -0.20 -16.17 -4.41
N VAL A 162 -0.78 -14.96 -4.49
CA VAL A 162 -0.18 -13.83 -5.22
C VAL A 162 1.17 -13.43 -4.62
N ILE A 163 1.27 -13.26 -3.29
CA ILE A 163 2.52 -12.88 -2.62
C ILE A 163 3.60 -13.95 -2.78
N GLU A 164 3.22 -15.22 -2.79
CA GLU A 164 4.16 -16.34 -2.96
C GLU A 164 4.74 -16.41 -4.39
N ARG A 165 3.92 -16.11 -5.41
CA ARG A 165 4.29 -16.29 -6.82
C ARG A 165 4.84 -15.02 -7.47
N GLU A 166 4.39 -13.84 -7.04
CA GLU A 166 4.75 -12.57 -7.68
C GLU A 166 5.89 -11.82 -6.99
N TYR A 167 6.60 -11.01 -7.77
CA TYR A 167 7.60 -10.10 -7.22
C TYR A 167 6.94 -8.82 -6.70
N LEU A 168 6.58 -8.83 -5.41
CA LEU A 168 5.89 -7.73 -4.73
C LEU A 168 6.77 -7.10 -3.64
N PRO A 169 7.81 -6.34 -4.00
CA PRO A 169 8.85 -5.91 -3.07
C PRO A 169 8.34 -5.00 -1.93
N LEU A 170 7.17 -4.38 -2.06
CA LEU A 170 6.62 -3.49 -1.03
C LEU A 170 5.71 -4.21 -0.02
N ASN A 171 5.38 -5.49 -0.25
CA ASN A 171 4.69 -6.34 0.72
C ASN A 171 5.70 -6.87 1.75
N LEU A 172 5.45 -6.68 3.05
CA LEU A 172 6.24 -7.33 4.11
C LEU A 172 5.55 -8.58 4.68
N SER A 173 4.24 -8.54 4.88
CA SER A 173 3.51 -9.70 5.39
C SER A 173 3.61 -10.87 4.41
N ASP A 174 3.94 -12.05 4.92
CA ASP A 174 4.02 -13.31 4.17
C ASP A 174 4.99 -13.29 2.95
N ASN A 175 5.94 -12.34 2.92
CA ASN A 175 6.81 -12.09 1.77
C ASN A 175 8.31 -12.19 2.09
N ARG A 176 8.70 -13.08 3.02
CA ARG A 176 10.08 -13.23 3.48
C ARG A 176 11.04 -13.78 2.41
N HIS A 177 10.49 -14.45 1.40
CA HIS A 177 11.24 -14.97 0.25
C HIS A 177 11.62 -13.88 -0.75
N ASN A 178 11.02 -12.70 -0.69
CA ASN A 178 11.37 -11.61 -1.57
C ASN A 178 12.78 -11.07 -1.23
N PRO A 179 13.70 -10.94 -2.20
CA PRO A 179 15.07 -10.45 -1.95
C PRO A 179 15.16 -9.08 -1.28
N PHE A 180 14.13 -8.22 -1.43
CA PHE A 180 14.09 -6.89 -0.83
C PHE A 180 13.49 -6.87 0.59
N PHE A 181 13.02 -8.01 1.11
CA PHE A 181 12.31 -8.08 2.39
C PHE A 181 13.14 -7.56 3.58
N GLU A 182 14.40 -7.99 3.69
CA GLU A 182 15.27 -7.62 4.82
C GLU A 182 15.59 -6.13 4.79
N GLU A 183 15.91 -5.61 3.60
CA GLU A 183 16.22 -4.20 3.38
C GLU A 183 15.02 -3.30 3.70
N LEU A 184 13.84 -3.62 3.15
CA LEU A 184 12.62 -2.87 3.45
C LEU A 184 12.25 -2.92 4.94
N THR A 185 12.46 -4.07 5.58
CA THR A 185 12.26 -4.22 7.03
C THR A 185 13.19 -3.29 7.81
N ARG A 186 14.48 -3.23 7.43
CA ARG A 186 15.47 -2.34 8.03
C ARG A 186 15.10 -0.87 7.85
N ILE A 187 14.84 -0.44 6.61
CA ILE A 187 14.44 0.94 6.28
C ILE A 187 13.26 1.41 7.13
N ARG A 188 12.20 0.59 7.22
CA ARG A 188 11.02 0.92 8.04
C ARG A 188 11.31 0.90 9.54
N LYS A 189 12.20 0.02 10.01
CA LYS A 189 12.60 -0.04 11.41
C LYS A 189 13.38 1.22 11.80
N ASP A 190 14.32 1.63 10.95
CA ASP A 190 15.20 2.78 11.20
C ASP A 190 14.41 4.08 11.16
N ALA A 191 13.51 4.25 10.18
CA ALA A 191 12.61 5.41 10.13
C ALA A 191 11.73 5.52 11.40
N LYS A 192 11.22 4.39 11.91
CA LYS A 192 10.46 4.38 13.17
C LYS A 192 11.34 4.68 14.39
N ALA A 193 12.58 4.21 14.42
CA ALA A 193 13.51 4.51 15.50
C ALA A 193 13.88 6.00 15.53
N ALA A 194 14.20 6.58 14.36
CA ALA A 194 14.44 8.01 14.21
C ALA A 194 13.23 8.84 14.68
N ALA A 195 12.02 8.49 14.22
CA ALA A 195 10.78 9.16 14.67
C ALA A 195 10.57 9.11 16.19
N ARG A 196 11.03 8.03 16.85
CA ARG A 196 10.95 7.85 18.31
C ARG A 196 12.01 8.63 19.08
N ALA A 197 13.16 8.93 18.47
CA ALA A 197 14.18 9.78 19.05
C ALA A 197 13.80 11.27 18.96
N LEU A 198 13.00 11.66 17.98
CA LEU A 198 12.54 13.03 17.78
C LEU A 198 11.39 13.42 18.73
N PRO A 199 11.25 14.71 19.08
CA PRO A 199 10.09 15.21 19.81
C PRO A 199 8.77 14.92 19.10
N VAL A 200 7.73 14.67 19.91
CA VAL A 200 6.35 14.53 19.44
C VAL A 200 5.87 15.88 18.92
N VAL A 201 5.18 15.87 17.77
CA VAL A 201 4.62 17.09 17.16
C VAL A 201 3.10 17.09 17.19
N ALA A 202 2.50 18.27 16.98
CA ALA A 202 1.05 18.38 16.85
C ALA A 202 0.54 17.51 15.68
N ASN A 203 -0.64 16.93 15.82
CA ASN A 203 -1.26 16.20 14.72
C ASN A 203 -1.90 17.22 13.76
N PRO A 204 -1.40 17.39 12.52
CA PRO A 204 -1.94 18.36 11.57
C PRO A 204 -3.35 18.00 11.09
N SER A 205 -3.74 16.72 11.23
CA SER A 205 -5.09 16.23 10.91
C SER A 205 -6.06 16.28 12.10
N GLY A 206 -5.67 16.90 13.22
CA GLY A 206 -6.55 17.10 14.35
C GLY A 206 -7.63 18.12 14.02
N ARG A 207 -8.88 17.66 13.86
CA ARG A 207 -10.00 18.47 14.36
C ARG A 207 -9.73 18.66 15.86
N GLY A 208 -9.53 19.90 16.29
CA GLY A 208 -9.58 20.22 17.71
C GLY A 208 -11.00 19.96 18.24
N GLY A 209 -11.08 19.51 19.49
CA GLY A 209 -12.34 19.41 20.25
C GLY A 209 -13.13 18.15 19.98
#